data_AF-A0A497GVZ6-F1
#
_entry.id   AF-A0A497GVZ6-F1
#
_cell.length_a   1.000
_cell.length_b   1.000
_cell.length_c   1.000
_cell.angle_alpha   90.00
_cell.angle_beta   90.00
_cell.angle_gamma   90.00
#
_symmetry.space_group_name_H-M   'P 1'
#
loop_
_entity.id
_entity.type
_entity.pdbx_description
1 polymer ?
#
loop_
_entity_poly.entity_id
_entity_poly.type
_entity_poly.pdbx_seq_one_letter_code
_entity_poly.pdbx_strand_id
1 'polypeptide(L)'
;MFIESDSLGTLTLAVNCAASGGDFSPLHFDSVGTDLMDIITDDGLVAINYSPAQWLQILRFDDVAGVKPQKTLGFGNAFGATDNYDAAYDIIYVTPPPSEINVWFVLDDPEHPAIRALSRDVRDTIPVNTWVVANTEDNPLYVHWNPDLFSDGLYLLNGHQDMRADTDYVAEPGETLVITWSLPEWESAEITLYRGWNLVSIPVENPSGSPESIFPGIFFGPLGYDAETRSFYLADHIESGRGYWVFSLSETQLPLIGLPVHHYEKRVYPGWNLMGATIDTVSLDETAVSEGSVISAFEYSPSTAGYYPSSILVPGKGYWMWISGSGILMVPAE
;
A
#
# COMPACT_ATOMS: atom_id res chain seq x y z
N MET A 1 -33.12 -12.02 36.82
CA MET A 1 -32.49 -10.70 36.77
C MET A 1 -31.73 -10.68 35.46
N PHE A 2 -32.36 -10.14 34.42
CA PHE A 2 -31.71 -9.98 33.12
C PHE A 2 -30.92 -8.69 33.22
N ILE A 3 -29.60 -8.81 33.12
CA ILE A 3 -28.70 -7.68 33.11
C ILE A 3 -28.57 -7.28 31.64
N GLU A 4 -29.13 -6.13 31.28
CA GLU A 4 -29.23 -5.69 29.88
C GLU A 4 -28.00 -4.91 29.38
N SER A 5 -26.97 -4.65 30.20
CA SER A 5 -25.82 -3.84 29.76
C SER A 5 -24.56 -3.89 30.65
N ASP A 6 -24.06 -5.06 31.06
CA ASP A 6 -22.84 -5.10 31.88
C ASP A 6 -21.58 -5.16 31.02
N SER A 7 -20.91 -4.00 30.88
CA SER A 7 -19.47 -3.97 30.65
C SER A 7 -18.79 -4.60 31.86
N LEU A 8 -18.12 -5.75 31.66
CA LEU A 8 -17.44 -6.52 32.72
C LEU A 8 -16.04 -5.98 33.04
N GLY A 9 -15.53 -5.04 32.25
CA GLY A 9 -14.22 -4.40 32.40
C GLY A 9 -13.92 -3.48 31.23
N THR A 10 -12.99 -2.54 31.43
CA THR A 10 -12.52 -1.63 30.39
C THR A 10 -11.05 -1.86 30.11
N LEU A 11 -10.72 -2.16 28.87
CA LEU A 11 -9.34 -2.14 28.39
C LEU A 11 -8.97 -0.68 28.06
N THR A 12 -8.03 -0.11 28.80
CA THR A 12 -7.51 1.23 28.52
C THR A 12 -6.20 1.12 27.78
N LEU A 13 -6.13 1.73 26.61
CA LEU A 13 -4.96 1.73 25.75
C LEU A 13 -4.36 3.13 25.72
N ALA A 14 -3.04 3.21 25.89
CA ALA A 14 -2.32 4.46 25.74
C ALA A 14 -1.97 4.63 24.26
N VAL A 15 -2.58 5.63 23.63
CA VAL A 15 -2.26 5.99 22.25
C VAL A 15 -1.06 6.93 22.26
N ASN A 16 -0.06 6.66 21.41
CA ASN A 16 1.08 7.55 21.23
C ASN A 16 0.58 8.91 20.72
N CYS A 17 1.05 10.01 21.31
CA CYS A 17 0.67 11.35 20.86
C CYS A 17 1.10 11.67 19.42
N ALA A 18 2.06 10.91 18.87
CA ALA A 18 2.48 11.02 17.48
C ALA A 18 1.65 10.16 16.52
N ALA A 19 0.70 9.37 17.02
CA ALA A 19 -0.07 8.47 16.19
C ALA A 19 -1.06 9.23 15.31
N SER A 20 -1.16 8.83 14.04
CA SER A 20 -2.02 9.47 13.05
C SER A 20 -3.33 8.73 12.86
N GLY A 21 -4.32 9.40 12.25
CA GLY A 21 -5.53 8.70 11.82
C GLY A 21 -5.15 7.58 10.86
N GLY A 22 -5.61 6.38 11.18
CA GLY A 22 -5.23 5.15 10.52
C GLY A 22 -4.08 4.38 11.16
N ASP A 23 -3.43 4.88 12.20
CA ASP A 23 -2.51 4.01 12.93
C ASP A 23 -3.31 2.92 13.64
N PHE A 24 -2.74 1.72 13.72
CA PHE A 24 -3.37 0.61 14.42
C PHE A 24 -2.38 -0.24 15.20
N SER A 25 -2.91 -1.08 16.07
CA SER A 25 -2.18 -2.13 16.76
C SER A 25 -3.04 -3.38 16.84
N PRO A 26 -2.53 -4.54 16.38
CA PRO A 26 -3.16 -5.82 16.63
C PRO A 26 -3.28 -6.07 18.14
N LEU A 27 -4.40 -6.66 18.55
CA LEU A 27 -4.68 -7.06 19.93
C LEU A 27 -4.76 -8.59 19.98
N HIS A 28 -3.77 -9.19 20.63
CA HIS A 28 -3.71 -10.64 20.83
C HIS A 28 -3.98 -10.98 22.30
N PHE A 29 -5.00 -11.80 22.56
CA PHE A 29 -5.32 -12.26 23.90
C PHE A 29 -4.66 -13.61 24.17
N ASP A 30 -3.55 -13.59 24.93
CA ASP A 30 -2.84 -14.83 25.32
C ASP A 30 -3.63 -15.64 26.37
N SER A 31 -4.12 -14.97 27.41
CA SER A 31 -5.00 -15.60 28.40
C SER A 31 -5.92 -14.58 29.07
N VAL A 32 -7.17 -14.97 29.29
CA VAL A 32 -8.13 -14.22 30.09
C VAL A 32 -8.74 -15.19 31.10
N GLY A 33 -8.62 -14.87 32.39
CA GLY A 33 -9.10 -15.71 33.49
C GLY A 33 -10.26 -15.06 34.23
N THR A 34 -11.30 -15.84 34.52
CA THR A 34 -12.36 -15.47 35.45
C THR A 34 -12.83 -16.70 36.22
N ASP A 35 -13.25 -16.50 37.47
CA ASP A 35 -13.74 -17.57 38.35
C ASP A 35 -15.26 -17.79 38.22
N LEU A 36 -15.94 -16.95 37.42
CA LEU A 36 -17.39 -16.79 37.45
C LEU A 36 -18.11 -17.19 36.16
N MET A 37 -17.40 -17.37 35.05
CA MET A 37 -17.99 -17.60 33.72
C MET A 37 -16.99 -18.22 32.74
N ASP A 38 -17.49 -18.89 31.72
CA ASP A 38 -16.65 -19.28 30.58
C ASP A 38 -16.37 -18.05 29.71
N ILE A 39 -15.13 -17.89 29.24
CA ILE A 39 -14.71 -16.77 28.39
C ILE A 39 -14.42 -17.30 26.98
N ILE A 40 -14.93 -16.60 25.99
CA ILE A 40 -14.49 -16.70 24.60
C ILE A 40 -13.77 -15.39 24.30
N THR A 41 -12.55 -15.48 23.82
CA THR A 41 -11.74 -14.34 23.40
C THR A 41 -11.54 -14.41 21.90
N ASP A 42 -11.80 -13.29 21.23
CA ASP A 42 -11.43 -13.08 19.84
C ASP A 42 -10.33 -12.03 19.81
N ASP A 43 -9.24 -12.33 19.12
CA ASP A 43 -8.22 -11.33 18.80
C ASP A 43 -8.86 -10.20 17.99
N GLY A 44 -8.28 -9.00 18.09
CA GLY A 44 -8.91 -7.82 17.51
C GLY A 44 -7.92 -6.76 17.04
N LEU A 45 -8.47 -5.62 16.66
CA LEU A 45 -7.72 -4.45 16.24
C LEU A 45 -8.07 -3.28 17.14
N VAL A 46 -7.06 -2.48 17.46
CA VAL A 46 -7.27 -1.12 17.94
C VAL A 46 -6.74 -0.19 16.86
N ALA A 47 -7.64 0.53 16.22
CA ALA A 47 -7.29 1.53 15.21
C ALA A 47 -7.67 2.93 15.68
N ILE A 48 -6.90 3.91 15.25
CA ILE A 48 -7.22 5.33 15.36
C ILE A 48 -8.06 5.68 14.15
N ASN A 49 -9.30 6.10 14.38
CA ASN A 49 -10.15 6.54 13.28
C ASN A 49 -9.52 7.74 12.57
N TYR A 50 -9.59 7.73 11.24
CA TYR A 50 -9.21 8.88 10.43
C TYR A 50 -10.04 10.10 10.81
N SER A 51 -9.38 11.24 10.99
CA SER A 51 -10.03 12.54 11.20
C SER A 51 -9.38 13.61 10.33
N PRO A 52 -9.45 13.48 8.99
CA PRO A 52 -8.76 14.39 8.09
C PRO A 52 -9.30 15.81 8.22
N ALA A 53 -8.38 16.76 8.32
CA ALA A 53 -8.63 18.19 8.20
C ALA A 53 -8.47 18.62 6.73
N GLN A 54 -8.93 19.83 6.42
CA GLN A 54 -8.61 20.48 5.15
C GLN A 54 -7.10 20.75 5.09
N TRP A 55 -6.48 20.45 3.97
CA TRP A 55 -5.05 20.69 3.76
C TRP A 55 -4.78 21.23 2.37
N LEU A 56 -3.65 21.93 2.23
CA LEU A 56 -3.14 22.45 0.97
C LEU A 56 -1.62 22.25 0.94
N GLN A 57 -1.17 21.49 -0.05
CA GLN A 57 0.22 21.18 -0.30
C GLN A 57 0.73 21.90 -1.55
N ILE A 58 2.04 22.14 -1.60
CA ILE A 58 2.74 22.62 -2.79
C ILE A 58 3.69 21.53 -3.26
N LEU A 59 3.56 21.13 -4.52
CA LEU A 59 4.58 20.40 -5.25
C LEU A 59 5.55 21.40 -5.84
N ARG A 60 6.85 21.18 -5.62
CA ARG A 60 7.92 21.96 -6.24
C ARG A 60 8.65 21.08 -7.24
N PHE A 61 8.87 21.62 -8.43
CA PHE A 61 9.57 20.98 -9.53
C PHE A 61 10.85 21.76 -9.84
N ASP A 62 11.98 21.07 -9.83
CA ASP A 62 13.29 21.58 -10.18
C ASP A 62 13.84 20.82 -11.40
N ASP A 63 14.35 21.55 -12.39
CA ASP A 63 15.05 20.94 -13.52
C ASP A 63 16.39 20.38 -13.05
N VAL A 64 16.62 19.08 -13.22
CA VAL A 64 17.85 18.41 -12.79
C VAL A 64 19.09 18.99 -13.52
N ALA A 65 18.91 19.48 -14.74
CA ALA A 65 19.98 20.16 -15.48
C ALA A 65 20.26 21.59 -14.96
N GLY A 66 19.37 22.14 -14.13
CA GLY A 66 19.47 23.48 -13.57
C GLY A 66 19.34 24.61 -14.61
N VAL A 67 18.72 24.32 -15.76
CA VAL A 67 18.59 25.28 -16.87
C VAL A 67 17.34 26.13 -16.70
N LYS A 68 16.22 25.49 -16.36
CA LYS A 68 14.93 26.16 -16.15
C LYS A 68 14.73 26.55 -14.68
N PRO A 69 14.08 27.69 -14.39
CA PRO A 69 13.72 28.06 -13.02
C PRO A 69 12.68 27.08 -12.46
N GLN A 70 12.65 26.98 -11.13
CA GLN A 70 11.69 26.16 -10.40
C GLN A 70 10.23 26.49 -10.75
N LYS A 71 9.36 25.49 -10.70
CA LYS A 71 7.91 25.62 -10.87
C LYS A 71 7.18 25.02 -9.67
N THR A 72 6.03 25.57 -9.33
CA THR A 72 5.18 25.04 -8.27
C THR A 72 3.77 24.76 -8.76
N LEU A 73 3.17 23.71 -8.21
CA LEU A 73 1.75 23.37 -8.35
C LEU A 73 1.15 23.21 -6.96
N GLY A 74 -0.07 23.71 -6.74
CA GLY A 74 -0.76 23.56 -5.46
C GLY A 74 -1.85 22.49 -5.53
N PHE A 75 -2.00 21.65 -4.52
CA PHE A 75 -3.13 20.72 -4.47
C PHE A 75 -3.56 20.47 -3.04
N GLY A 76 -4.80 20.02 -2.86
CA GLY A 76 -5.35 19.88 -1.52
C GLY A 76 -6.79 19.45 -1.51
N ASN A 77 -7.38 19.47 -0.33
CA ASN A 77 -8.80 19.23 -0.16
C ASN A 77 -9.49 20.35 0.62
N ALA A 78 -10.76 20.61 0.26
CA ALA A 78 -11.61 21.59 0.94
C ALA A 78 -13.07 21.14 0.93
N PHE A 79 -13.81 21.56 1.96
CA PHE A 79 -15.24 21.30 2.06
C PHE A 79 -15.96 22.11 0.99
N GLY A 80 -16.72 21.43 0.14
CA GLY A 80 -17.49 22.05 -0.93
C GLY A 80 -16.70 22.36 -2.21
N ALA A 81 -15.44 21.93 -2.29
CA ALA A 81 -14.76 21.74 -3.58
C ALA A 81 -15.32 20.49 -4.28
N THR A 82 -14.92 20.28 -5.53
CA THR A 82 -15.39 19.21 -6.43
C THR A 82 -14.22 18.67 -7.26
N ASP A 83 -14.46 17.60 -8.03
CA ASP A 83 -13.51 17.11 -9.03
C ASP A 83 -13.43 17.97 -10.30
N ASN A 84 -14.38 18.91 -10.47
CA ASN A 84 -14.46 19.81 -11.62
C ASN A 84 -13.84 21.18 -11.28
N TYR A 85 -13.86 22.12 -12.23
CA TYR A 85 -13.29 23.44 -11.99
C TYR A 85 -14.09 24.24 -10.95
N ASP A 86 -13.44 24.59 -9.84
CA ASP A 86 -13.97 25.45 -8.80
C ASP A 86 -13.27 26.80 -8.74
N ALA A 87 -13.90 27.86 -9.24
CA ALA A 87 -13.30 29.20 -9.26
C ALA A 87 -12.91 29.77 -7.88
N ALA A 88 -13.47 29.24 -6.79
CA ALA A 88 -13.12 29.64 -5.42
C ALA A 88 -11.82 28.98 -4.92
N TYR A 89 -11.50 27.78 -5.41
CA TYR A 89 -10.40 26.97 -4.91
C TYR A 89 -9.30 26.77 -5.95
N ASP A 90 -9.63 26.65 -7.23
CA ASP A 90 -8.65 26.35 -8.27
C ASP A 90 -7.98 27.59 -8.85
N ILE A 91 -6.83 27.37 -9.47
CA ILE A 91 -6.14 28.39 -10.25
C ILE A 91 -5.85 27.83 -11.64
N ILE A 92 -6.46 28.43 -12.66
CA ILE A 92 -6.26 28.05 -14.06
C ILE A 92 -4.78 28.14 -14.42
N TYR A 93 -4.28 27.10 -15.08
CA TYR A 93 -2.94 27.08 -15.62
C TYR A 93 -2.85 27.91 -16.90
N VAL A 94 -1.77 28.68 -17.03
CA VAL A 94 -1.42 29.34 -18.28
C VAL A 94 -0.07 28.79 -18.72
N THR A 95 0.01 28.35 -19.97
CA THR A 95 1.25 27.83 -20.56
C THR A 95 2.37 28.85 -20.41
N PRO A 96 3.47 28.49 -19.73
CA PRO A 96 4.58 29.39 -19.52
C PRO A 96 5.43 29.51 -20.78
N PRO A 97 6.34 30.50 -20.85
CA PRO A 97 7.30 30.56 -21.94
C PRO A 97 8.21 29.31 -21.95
N PRO A 98 8.83 28.94 -23.10
CA PRO A 98 9.68 27.74 -23.20
C PRO A 98 10.90 27.73 -22.25
N SER A 99 11.26 28.87 -21.68
CA SER A 99 12.33 29.01 -20.69
C SER A 99 11.97 28.52 -19.29
N GLU A 100 10.71 28.17 -19.04
CA GLU A 100 10.20 27.69 -17.75
C GLU A 100 9.73 26.23 -17.86
N ILE A 101 9.58 25.57 -16.71
CA ILE A 101 9.07 24.20 -16.62
C ILE A 101 7.56 24.21 -16.93
N ASN A 102 7.13 23.34 -17.84
CA ASN A 102 5.75 23.19 -18.29
C ASN A 102 5.12 21.92 -17.68
N VAL A 103 4.61 22.06 -16.45
CA VAL A 103 3.82 21.04 -15.72
C VAL A 103 2.48 21.61 -15.25
N TRP A 104 1.41 20.81 -15.20
CA TRP A 104 0.07 21.22 -14.76
C TRP A 104 -0.80 20.04 -14.29
N PHE A 105 -1.86 20.30 -13.52
CA PHE A 105 -2.91 19.31 -13.23
C PHE A 105 -3.89 19.19 -14.38
N VAL A 106 -4.08 17.98 -14.88
CA VAL A 106 -5.04 17.66 -15.95
C VAL A 106 -6.46 17.75 -15.39
N LEU A 107 -7.33 18.47 -16.10
CA LEU A 107 -8.74 18.58 -15.77
C LEU A 107 -9.60 18.18 -16.98
N ASP A 108 -10.61 17.36 -16.74
CA ASP A 108 -11.67 17.05 -17.71
C ASP A 108 -13.03 17.45 -17.12
N ASP A 109 -13.42 18.71 -17.35
CA ASP A 109 -14.69 19.26 -16.87
C ASP A 109 -15.66 19.45 -18.05
N PRO A 110 -16.75 18.65 -18.13
CA PRO A 110 -17.77 18.79 -19.18
C PRO A 110 -18.51 20.12 -19.18
N GLU A 111 -18.62 20.80 -18.03
CA GLU A 111 -19.27 22.11 -17.90
C GLU A 111 -18.34 23.25 -18.34
N HIS A 112 -17.03 23.07 -18.18
CA HIS A 112 -16.00 24.03 -18.58
C HIS A 112 -14.94 23.40 -19.52
N PRO A 113 -15.32 22.92 -20.72
CA PRO A 113 -14.42 22.14 -21.60
C PRO A 113 -13.21 22.93 -22.16
N ALA A 114 -13.21 24.25 -21.96
CA ALA A 114 -12.10 25.14 -22.30
C ALA A 114 -11.00 25.17 -21.23
N ILE A 115 -11.31 24.78 -19.99
CA ILE A 115 -10.36 24.71 -18.87
C ILE A 115 -9.92 23.26 -18.76
N ARG A 116 -8.66 22.98 -19.11
CA ARG A 116 -8.11 21.60 -19.12
C ARG A 116 -6.84 21.45 -18.28
N ALA A 117 -6.40 22.55 -17.68
CA ALA A 117 -5.13 22.63 -17.01
C ALA A 117 -5.23 23.58 -15.81
N LEU A 118 -4.82 23.09 -14.65
CA LEU A 118 -4.79 23.86 -13.40
C LEU A 118 -3.36 23.95 -12.85
N SER A 119 -3.03 25.11 -12.30
CA SER A 119 -1.84 25.33 -11.47
C SER A 119 -2.11 25.08 -9.99
N ARG A 120 -3.40 25.12 -9.62
CA ARG A 120 -3.88 24.63 -8.33
C ARG A 120 -5.19 23.87 -8.52
N ASP A 121 -5.24 22.63 -8.03
CA ASP A 121 -6.40 21.74 -8.08
C ASP A 121 -6.75 21.34 -6.63
N VAL A 122 -7.88 21.82 -6.12
CA VAL A 122 -8.38 21.49 -4.78
C VAL A 122 -9.67 20.73 -4.92
N ARG A 123 -9.71 19.53 -4.35
CA ARG A 123 -10.86 18.63 -4.44
C ARG A 123 -11.63 18.56 -3.14
N ASP A 124 -12.72 17.82 -3.16
CA ASP A 124 -13.55 17.65 -1.96
C ASP A 124 -12.80 16.88 -0.84
N THR A 125 -13.40 16.81 0.34
CA THR A 125 -12.85 16.05 1.49
C THR A 125 -13.31 14.59 1.55
N ILE A 126 -13.95 14.08 0.50
CA ILE A 126 -14.50 12.72 0.42
C ILE A 126 -13.50 11.88 -0.38
N PRO A 127 -12.80 10.91 0.24
CA PRO A 127 -11.93 10.01 -0.50
C PRO A 127 -12.76 9.11 -1.45
N VAL A 128 -12.21 8.61 -2.56
CA VAL A 128 -10.81 8.73 -3.02
C VAL A 128 -10.65 9.91 -3.97
N ASN A 129 -9.61 10.73 -3.77
CA ASN A 129 -9.25 11.80 -4.70
C ASN A 129 -7.97 11.45 -5.47
N THR A 130 -7.94 11.79 -6.76
CA THR A 130 -6.81 11.52 -7.65
C THR A 130 -6.43 12.74 -8.46
N TRP A 131 -5.19 13.22 -8.30
CA TRP A 131 -4.62 14.31 -9.11
C TRP A 131 -3.68 13.75 -10.16
N VAL A 132 -3.84 14.20 -11.40
CA VAL A 132 -2.97 13.81 -12.52
C VAL A 132 -2.13 15.01 -12.95
N VAL A 133 -0.82 14.93 -12.79
CA VAL A 133 0.13 15.96 -13.23
C VAL A 133 0.71 15.57 -14.58
N ALA A 134 0.46 16.38 -15.60
CA ALA A 134 1.11 16.25 -16.89
C ALA A 134 2.48 16.95 -16.87
N ASN A 135 3.50 16.27 -17.38
CA ASN A 135 4.84 16.78 -17.59
C ASN A 135 5.20 16.69 -19.08
N THR A 136 5.71 17.77 -19.66
CA THR A 136 6.20 17.78 -21.06
C THR A 136 7.67 18.10 -21.17
N GLU A 137 8.44 18.00 -20.08
CA GLU A 137 9.86 18.29 -20.07
C GLU A 137 10.67 17.11 -20.64
N ASP A 138 11.67 17.45 -21.46
CA ASP A 138 12.58 16.47 -22.08
C ASP A 138 13.70 16.03 -21.12
N ASN A 139 13.89 16.74 -20.01
CA ASN A 139 14.83 16.39 -18.95
C ASN A 139 14.09 15.85 -17.73
N PRO A 140 14.73 14.98 -16.92
CA PRO A 140 14.18 14.56 -15.64
C PRO A 140 13.90 15.77 -14.73
N LEU A 141 12.82 15.68 -13.96
CA LEU A 141 12.45 16.69 -12.98
C LEU A 141 12.59 16.13 -11.57
N TYR A 142 13.14 16.94 -10.67
CA TYR A 142 13.15 16.63 -9.26
C TYR A 142 11.93 17.26 -8.60
N VAL A 143 11.09 16.43 -7.99
CA VAL A 143 9.81 16.79 -7.39
C VAL A 143 9.96 16.74 -5.87
N HIS A 144 9.46 17.76 -5.20
CA HIS A 144 9.54 17.90 -3.74
C HIS A 144 8.21 18.29 -3.14
N TRP A 145 7.96 17.80 -1.93
CA TRP A 145 6.83 18.18 -1.09
C TRP A 145 7.24 18.24 0.39
N ASN A 146 6.29 18.63 1.24
CA ASN A 146 6.48 18.65 2.69
C ASN A 146 5.47 17.71 3.34
N PRO A 147 5.90 16.56 3.90
CA PRO A 147 4.99 15.58 4.50
C PRO A 147 4.24 16.13 5.72
N ASP A 148 4.80 17.13 6.41
CA ASP A 148 4.19 17.74 7.61
C ASP A 148 2.91 18.53 7.33
N LEU A 149 2.64 18.83 6.06
CA LEU A 149 1.46 19.58 5.63
C LEU A 149 0.30 18.68 5.20
N PHE A 150 0.52 17.36 5.10
CA PHE A 150 -0.55 16.41 4.87
C PHE A 150 -1.39 16.20 6.13
N SER A 151 -2.69 15.95 5.92
CA SER A 151 -3.56 15.50 6.98
C SER A 151 -3.57 13.97 7.06
N ASP A 152 -4.52 13.41 7.81
CA ASP A 152 -4.71 11.98 7.91
C ASP A 152 -5.05 11.35 6.54
N GLY A 153 -4.60 10.12 6.35
CA GLY A 153 -4.82 9.34 5.14
C GLY A 153 -3.53 8.81 4.51
N LEU A 154 -3.72 7.99 3.48
CA LEU A 154 -2.68 7.42 2.65
C LEU A 154 -2.52 8.26 1.38
N TYR A 155 -1.28 8.62 1.07
CA TYR A 155 -0.92 9.47 -0.07
C TYR A 155 0.07 8.73 -0.95
N LEU A 156 -0.40 8.19 -2.07
CA LEU A 156 0.46 7.44 -3.00
C LEU A 156 0.77 8.27 -4.24
N LEU A 157 2.05 8.42 -4.55
CA LEU A 157 2.54 8.91 -5.83
C LEU A 157 2.81 7.70 -6.74
N ASN A 158 2.26 7.74 -7.96
CA ASN A 158 2.31 6.70 -8.97
C ASN A 158 1.86 5.31 -8.45
N GLY A 159 0.98 5.31 -7.45
CA GLY A 159 0.42 4.08 -6.87
C GLY A 159 1.35 3.30 -5.94
N HIS A 160 2.59 3.75 -5.70
CA HIS A 160 3.57 2.98 -4.91
C HIS A 160 4.39 3.79 -3.91
N GLN A 161 4.67 5.07 -4.16
CA GLN A 161 5.50 5.88 -3.27
C GLN A 161 4.64 6.58 -2.22
N ASP A 162 4.89 6.33 -0.93
CA ASP A 162 4.18 7.03 0.17
C ASP A 162 4.73 8.45 0.37
N MET A 163 3.91 9.44 0.02
CA MET A 163 4.28 10.85 0.15
C MET A 163 4.31 11.36 1.60
N ARG A 164 3.80 10.62 2.58
CA ARG A 164 3.97 10.97 4.01
C ARG A 164 5.27 10.44 4.60
N ALA A 165 5.78 9.32 4.07
CA ALA A 165 7.05 8.74 4.48
C ALA A 165 8.25 9.41 3.80
N ASP A 166 8.08 9.81 2.54
CA ASP A 166 9.13 10.40 1.72
C ASP A 166 8.91 11.89 1.48
N THR A 167 9.92 12.56 0.90
CA THR A 167 9.92 14.02 0.68
C THR A 167 10.12 14.44 -0.77
N ASP A 168 10.48 13.50 -1.64
CA ASP A 168 10.89 13.78 -3.00
C ASP A 168 10.78 12.58 -3.95
N TYR A 169 10.82 12.89 -5.25
CA TYR A 169 10.75 11.92 -6.35
C TYR A 169 11.51 12.46 -7.56
N VAL A 170 12.17 11.60 -8.33
CA VAL A 170 12.80 11.98 -9.62
C VAL A 170 11.90 11.46 -10.74
N ALA A 171 11.20 12.37 -11.41
CA ALA A 171 10.35 12.05 -12.54
C ALA A 171 11.17 11.93 -13.83
N GLU A 172 10.90 10.88 -14.61
CA GLU A 172 11.49 10.68 -15.93
C GLU A 172 10.97 11.74 -16.94
N PRO A 173 11.69 11.97 -18.05
CA PRO A 173 11.24 12.88 -19.11
C PRO A 173 9.82 12.54 -19.61
N GLY A 174 8.93 13.53 -19.56
CA GLY A 174 7.54 13.38 -19.99
C GLY A 174 6.67 12.47 -19.12
N GLU A 175 7.13 12.05 -17.94
CA GLU A 175 6.38 11.16 -17.05
C GLU A 175 5.11 11.84 -16.51
N THR A 176 3.97 11.16 -16.61
CA THR A 176 2.73 11.61 -15.95
C THR A 176 2.72 11.13 -14.51
N LEU A 177 2.54 12.06 -13.57
CA LEU A 177 2.50 11.73 -12.15
C LEU A 177 1.05 11.62 -11.69
N VAL A 178 0.74 10.56 -10.94
CA VAL A 178 -0.61 10.34 -10.37
C VAL A 178 -0.51 10.34 -8.87
N ILE A 179 -1.19 11.28 -8.22
CA ILE A 179 -1.25 11.38 -6.75
C ILE A 179 -2.63 10.93 -6.31
N THR A 180 -2.70 9.97 -5.40
CA THR A 180 -3.96 9.47 -4.84
C THR A 180 -3.99 9.70 -3.34
N TRP A 181 -5.07 10.32 -2.85
CA TRP A 181 -5.37 10.41 -1.43
C TRP A 181 -6.59 9.55 -1.09
N SER A 182 -6.44 8.68 -0.09
CA SER A 182 -7.49 7.78 0.36
C SER A 182 -7.48 7.59 1.88
N LEU A 183 -8.62 7.13 2.40
CA LEU A 183 -8.77 6.68 3.79
C LEU A 183 -9.15 5.19 3.78
N PRO A 184 -8.21 4.31 3.41
CA PRO A 184 -8.51 2.90 3.24
C PRO A 184 -9.03 2.28 4.54
N GLU A 185 -10.08 1.47 4.45
CA GLU A 185 -10.55 0.70 5.60
C GLU A 185 -9.59 -0.47 5.86
N TRP A 186 -9.42 -0.81 7.13
CA TRP A 186 -8.65 -1.98 7.54
C TRP A 186 -9.39 -3.23 7.15
N GLU A 187 -8.66 -4.20 6.63
CA GLU A 187 -9.18 -5.55 6.45
C GLU A 187 -8.48 -6.53 7.37
N SER A 188 -9.27 -7.47 7.88
CA SER A 188 -8.77 -8.65 8.56
C SER A 188 -8.85 -9.83 7.59
N ALA A 189 -7.70 -10.40 7.26
CA ALA A 189 -7.60 -11.70 6.64
C ALA A 189 -7.22 -12.75 7.69
N GLU A 190 -7.46 -14.03 7.40
CA GLU A 190 -7.01 -15.12 8.25
C GLU A 190 -6.13 -16.08 7.45
N ILE A 191 -5.01 -16.49 8.03
CA ILE A 191 -4.18 -17.57 7.49
C ILE A 191 -4.14 -18.73 8.47
N THR A 192 -4.22 -19.95 7.93
CA THR A 192 -4.03 -21.17 8.71
C THR A 192 -2.63 -21.70 8.44
N LEU A 193 -1.81 -21.74 9.48
CA LEU A 193 -0.55 -22.46 9.46
C LEU A 193 -0.81 -23.92 9.87
N TYR A 194 -0.33 -24.85 9.07
CA TYR A 194 -0.33 -26.27 9.41
C TYR A 194 0.97 -26.67 10.08
N ARG A 195 0.95 -27.79 10.80
CA ARG A 195 2.18 -28.36 11.37
C ARG A 195 3.20 -28.66 10.26
N GLY A 196 4.42 -28.15 10.42
CA GLY A 196 5.51 -28.27 9.46
C GLY A 196 5.76 -26.97 8.71
N TRP A 197 6.30 -27.09 7.50
CA TRP A 197 6.56 -25.94 6.64
C TRP A 197 5.25 -25.45 6.01
N ASN A 198 5.11 -24.13 5.92
CA ASN A 198 4.05 -23.45 5.19
C ASN A 198 4.70 -22.39 4.30
N LEU A 199 4.18 -22.26 3.08
CA LEU A 199 4.55 -21.19 2.18
C LEU A 199 3.39 -20.19 2.13
N VAL A 200 3.61 -19.03 2.74
CA VAL A 200 2.56 -18.04 3.00
C VAL A 200 2.94 -16.68 2.43
N SER A 201 1.96 -15.80 2.29
CA SER A 201 2.19 -14.37 1.99
C SER A 201 1.22 -13.53 2.82
N ILE A 202 1.51 -12.24 2.93
CA ILE A 202 0.64 -11.30 3.65
C ILE A 202 -0.11 -10.46 2.61
N PRO A 203 -1.45 -10.56 2.54
CA PRO A 203 -2.27 -9.80 1.60
C PRO A 203 -2.64 -8.40 2.10
N VAL A 204 -2.14 -8.03 3.28
CA VAL A 204 -2.32 -6.72 3.91
C VAL A 204 -0.97 -6.06 4.18
N GLU A 205 -0.92 -4.75 4.19
CA GLU A 205 0.24 -4.01 4.63
C GLU A 205 0.16 -3.76 6.15
N ASN A 206 1.12 -4.32 6.87
CA ASN A 206 1.24 -4.16 8.30
C ASN A 206 2.32 -3.10 8.60
N PRO A 207 1.99 -1.96 9.25
CA PRO A 207 2.92 -0.86 9.50
C PRO A 207 4.15 -1.25 10.30
N SER A 208 4.06 -2.27 11.16
CA SER A 208 5.24 -2.75 11.88
C SER A 208 6.18 -3.54 10.97
N GLY A 209 5.61 -4.24 9.98
CA GLY A 209 6.25 -5.30 9.20
C GLY A 209 7.01 -6.34 10.03
N SER A 210 6.78 -6.39 11.36
CA SER A 210 7.59 -7.20 12.27
C SER A 210 7.17 -8.66 12.16
N PRO A 211 8.11 -9.60 11.95
CA PRO A 211 7.82 -11.03 11.94
C PRO A 211 7.08 -11.53 13.18
N GLU A 212 7.42 -11.00 14.37
CA GLU A 212 6.78 -11.40 15.63
C GLU A 212 5.32 -10.93 15.72
N SER A 213 5.01 -9.76 15.14
CA SER A 213 3.65 -9.24 15.10
C SER A 213 2.78 -9.97 14.08
N ILE A 214 3.35 -10.41 12.96
CA ILE A 214 2.61 -11.00 11.84
C ILE A 214 2.48 -12.52 12.00
N PHE A 215 3.51 -13.16 12.55
CA PHE A 215 3.57 -14.61 12.76
C PHE A 215 3.85 -14.93 14.24
N PRO A 216 2.94 -14.57 15.16
CA PRO A 216 3.16 -14.81 16.57
C PRO A 216 3.30 -16.32 16.85
N GLY A 217 4.35 -16.69 17.60
CA GLY A 217 4.55 -18.05 18.07
C GLY A 217 5.02 -19.07 17.01
N ILE A 218 5.44 -18.64 15.81
CA ILE A 218 6.09 -19.58 14.88
C ILE A 218 7.41 -20.11 15.45
N PHE A 219 7.75 -21.35 15.10
CA PHE A 219 8.96 -21.99 15.63
C PHE A 219 10.22 -21.56 14.87
N PHE A 220 10.12 -21.37 13.56
CA PHE A 220 11.24 -20.95 12.73
C PHE A 220 10.77 -20.23 11.45
N GLY A 221 11.62 -19.32 10.94
CA GLY A 221 11.30 -18.38 9.87
C GLY A 221 10.95 -16.99 10.44
N PRO A 222 10.34 -16.12 9.63
CA PRO A 222 10.00 -16.29 8.21
C PRO A 222 11.26 -16.24 7.33
N LEU A 223 11.40 -17.20 6.41
CA LEU A 223 12.49 -17.17 5.43
C LEU A 223 12.00 -16.57 4.11
N GLY A 224 12.65 -15.49 3.69
CA GLY A 224 12.51 -14.93 2.34
C GLY A 224 13.48 -15.60 1.37
N TYR A 225 13.24 -15.40 0.07
CA TYR A 225 14.14 -15.85 -0.99
C TYR A 225 14.55 -14.68 -1.87
N ASP A 226 15.86 -14.45 -1.95
CA ASP A 226 16.45 -13.48 -2.85
C ASP A 226 16.75 -14.17 -4.19
N ALA A 227 15.99 -13.81 -5.22
CA ALA A 227 16.12 -14.38 -6.55
C ALA A 227 17.37 -13.91 -7.31
N GLU A 228 17.96 -12.76 -6.94
CA GLU A 228 19.19 -12.26 -7.54
C GLU A 228 20.39 -13.08 -7.06
N THR A 229 20.51 -13.27 -5.75
CA THR A 229 21.60 -14.06 -5.14
C THR A 229 21.29 -15.55 -5.08
N ARG A 230 20.04 -15.95 -5.37
CA ARG A 230 19.50 -17.31 -5.32
C ARG A 230 19.65 -17.96 -3.95
N SER A 231 19.43 -17.19 -2.90
CA SER A 231 19.67 -17.60 -1.52
C SER A 231 18.47 -17.33 -0.62
N PHE A 232 18.35 -18.13 0.44
CA PHE A 232 17.38 -17.85 1.51
C PHE A 232 17.99 -16.93 2.54
N TYR A 233 17.16 -16.06 3.10
CA TYR A 233 17.52 -15.19 4.22
C TYR A 233 16.40 -15.23 5.27
N LEU A 234 16.77 -14.96 6.52
CA LEU A 234 15.79 -14.75 7.58
C LEU A 234 15.26 -13.32 7.45
N ALA A 235 13.96 -13.16 7.24
CA ALA A 235 13.35 -11.86 7.09
C ALA A 235 13.18 -11.20 8.47
N ASP A 236 13.76 -10.02 8.63
CA ASP A 236 13.57 -9.11 9.76
C ASP A 236 12.41 -8.14 9.55
N HIS A 237 11.99 -7.97 8.29
CA HIS A 237 10.81 -7.21 7.90
C HIS A 237 9.99 -7.97 6.84
N ILE A 238 8.67 -7.99 7.02
CA ILE A 238 7.71 -8.70 6.16
C ILE A 238 7.01 -7.70 5.28
N GLU A 239 7.15 -7.90 3.97
CA GLU A 239 6.55 -7.07 2.94
C GLU A 239 5.37 -7.80 2.31
N SER A 240 4.29 -7.06 2.02
CA SER A 240 3.23 -7.52 1.15
C SER A 240 3.76 -7.84 -0.26
N GLY A 241 3.07 -8.73 -0.97
CA GLY A 241 3.46 -9.19 -2.31
C GLY A 241 4.66 -10.14 -2.35
N ARG A 242 5.33 -10.42 -1.22
CA ARG A 242 6.38 -11.46 -1.11
C ARG A 242 5.85 -12.74 -0.47
N GLY A 243 6.44 -13.87 -0.85
CA GLY A 243 6.20 -15.16 -0.20
C GLY A 243 7.27 -15.46 0.86
N TYR A 244 6.88 -16.18 1.91
CA TYR A 244 7.73 -16.53 3.04
C TYR A 244 7.53 -17.98 3.47
N TRP A 245 8.62 -18.65 3.83
CA TRP A 245 8.56 -19.95 4.48
C TRP A 245 8.52 -19.79 6.00
N VAL A 246 7.49 -20.35 6.62
CA VAL A 246 7.32 -20.40 8.07
C VAL A 246 7.16 -21.84 8.54
N PHE A 247 7.78 -22.18 9.67
CA PHE A 247 7.67 -23.50 10.28
C PHE A 247 6.83 -23.42 11.55
N SER A 248 5.72 -24.14 11.59
CA SER A 248 4.85 -24.24 12.77
C SER A 248 4.93 -25.62 13.42
N LEU A 249 4.88 -25.68 14.74
CA LEU A 249 4.83 -26.95 15.51
C LEU A 249 3.42 -27.51 15.63
N SER A 250 2.40 -26.67 15.45
CA SER A 250 0.99 -26.99 15.55
C SER A 250 0.20 -26.32 14.44
N GLU A 251 -1.05 -26.75 14.27
CA GLU A 251 -1.99 -25.99 13.46
C GLU A 251 -2.38 -24.71 14.23
N THR A 252 -2.25 -23.56 13.58
CA THR A 252 -2.45 -22.24 14.19
C THR A 252 -3.20 -21.35 13.21
N GLN A 253 -4.28 -20.74 13.65
CA GLN A 253 -4.96 -19.68 12.89
C GLN A 253 -4.36 -18.34 13.30
N LEU A 254 -3.98 -17.52 12.32
CA LEU A 254 -3.38 -16.22 12.54
C LEU A 254 -4.25 -15.14 11.86
N PRO A 255 -4.76 -14.16 12.62
CA PRO A 255 -5.37 -12.99 12.01
C PRO A 255 -4.28 -12.09 11.43
N LEU A 256 -4.45 -11.70 10.18
CA LEU A 256 -3.65 -10.69 9.49
C LEU A 256 -4.48 -9.43 9.41
N ILE A 257 -4.01 -8.36 10.04
CA ILE A 257 -4.73 -7.10 10.06
C ILE A 257 -3.83 -6.00 9.50
N GLY A 258 -4.36 -5.22 8.57
CA GLY A 258 -3.64 -4.12 7.94
C GLY A 258 -4.43 -3.48 6.80
N LEU A 259 -3.74 -2.66 6.02
CA LEU A 259 -4.32 -2.08 4.81
C LEU A 259 -4.43 -3.16 3.73
N PRO A 260 -5.59 -3.38 3.11
CA PRO A 260 -5.72 -4.35 2.04
C PRO A 260 -4.83 -3.98 0.85
N VAL A 261 -4.05 -4.94 0.36
CA VAL A 261 -3.21 -4.75 -0.82
C VAL A 261 -3.94 -5.31 -2.03
N HIS A 262 -4.59 -4.42 -2.80
CA HIS A 262 -5.28 -4.79 -4.04
C HIS A 262 -4.34 -4.86 -5.25
N HIS A 263 -3.18 -4.18 -5.17
CA HIS A 263 -2.17 -4.14 -6.21
C HIS A 263 -0.78 -4.05 -5.59
N TYR A 264 0.22 -4.72 -6.17
CA TYR A 264 1.62 -4.49 -5.83
C TYR A 264 2.55 -4.60 -7.03
N GLU A 265 3.68 -3.89 -6.92
CA GLU A 265 4.80 -3.98 -7.83
C GLU A 265 6.05 -4.49 -7.10
N LYS A 266 6.70 -5.53 -7.65
CA LYS A 266 7.94 -6.06 -7.07
C LYS A 266 8.96 -6.40 -8.13
N ARG A 267 10.22 -6.07 -7.83
CA ARG A 267 11.35 -6.45 -8.68
C ARG A 267 11.53 -7.98 -8.68
N VAL A 268 11.65 -8.55 -9.87
CA VAL A 268 11.82 -9.99 -10.10
C VAL A 268 13.01 -10.25 -11.03
N TYR A 269 13.54 -11.47 -10.95
CA TYR A 269 14.73 -11.91 -11.70
C TYR A 269 14.47 -13.22 -12.46
N PRO A 270 15.21 -13.55 -13.53
CA PRO A 270 15.05 -14.78 -14.27
C PRO A 270 15.21 -16.02 -13.38
N GLY A 271 14.26 -16.95 -13.48
CA GLY A 271 14.18 -18.15 -12.66
C GLY A 271 13.12 -18.05 -11.56
N TRP A 272 13.37 -18.73 -10.45
CA TRP A 272 12.42 -18.78 -9.33
C TRP A 272 12.41 -17.49 -8.53
N ASN A 273 11.21 -16.96 -8.27
CA ASN A 273 10.95 -15.85 -7.36
C ASN A 273 9.89 -16.31 -6.36
N LEU A 274 9.98 -15.86 -5.11
CA LEU A 274 9.06 -16.22 -4.05
C LEU A 274 8.08 -15.06 -3.83
N MET A 275 6.88 -15.18 -4.40
CA MET A 275 5.90 -14.10 -4.48
C MET A 275 4.63 -14.44 -3.68
N GLY A 276 3.88 -13.40 -3.34
CA GLY A 276 2.62 -13.52 -2.62
C GLY A 276 1.39 -13.29 -3.49
N ALA A 277 0.25 -13.14 -2.83
CA ALA A 277 -1.00 -12.69 -3.43
C ALA A 277 -1.44 -11.34 -2.81
N THR A 278 -2.38 -10.68 -3.47
CA THR A 278 -3.17 -9.54 -3.00
C THR A 278 -4.26 -9.98 -2.01
N ILE A 279 -5.07 -9.04 -1.52
CA ILE A 279 -6.27 -9.31 -0.70
C ILE A 279 -7.39 -9.99 -1.49
N ASP A 280 -7.43 -9.75 -2.80
CA ASP A 280 -8.30 -10.45 -3.74
C ASP A 280 -7.56 -11.62 -4.40
N THR A 281 -8.32 -12.63 -4.84
CA THR A 281 -7.74 -13.71 -5.65
C THR A 281 -7.48 -13.21 -7.07
N VAL A 282 -6.24 -13.33 -7.54
CA VAL A 282 -5.80 -12.82 -8.86
C VAL A 282 -5.45 -13.98 -9.79
N SER A 283 -5.86 -13.91 -11.05
CA SER A 283 -5.42 -14.87 -12.07
C SER A 283 -3.98 -14.60 -12.49
N LEU A 284 -3.19 -15.64 -12.78
CA LEU A 284 -1.86 -15.43 -13.36
C LEU A 284 -1.91 -14.69 -14.71
N ASP A 285 -3.00 -14.83 -15.44
CA ASP A 285 -3.21 -14.12 -16.71
C ASP A 285 -3.42 -12.61 -16.51
N GLU A 286 -3.76 -12.18 -15.29
CA GLU A 286 -3.88 -10.78 -14.89
C GLU A 286 -2.56 -10.27 -14.28
N THR A 287 -1.43 -10.95 -14.50
CA THR A 287 -0.11 -10.48 -14.05
C THR A 287 0.76 -10.08 -15.24
N ALA A 288 1.62 -9.08 -15.06
CA ALA A 288 2.56 -8.66 -16.09
C ALA A 288 3.96 -8.43 -15.52
N VAL A 289 4.98 -8.66 -16.35
CA VAL A 289 6.37 -8.34 -16.02
C VAL A 289 6.89 -7.36 -17.06
N SER A 290 7.40 -6.20 -16.62
CA SER A 290 7.86 -5.13 -17.52
C SER A 290 8.86 -5.61 -18.58
N GLU A 291 9.73 -6.55 -18.20
CA GLU A 291 10.75 -7.16 -19.05
C GLU A 291 10.73 -8.69 -18.89
N GLY A 292 9.67 -9.34 -19.37
CA GLY A 292 9.57 -10.80 -19.36
C GLY A 292 8.13 -11.29 -19.29
N SER A 293 7.94 -12.45 -18.68
CA SER A 293 6.63 -13.05 -18.43
C SER A 293 6.70 -14.01 -17.26
N VAL A 294 5.55 -14.24 -16.62
CA VAL A 294 5.35 -15.36 -15.69
C VAL A 294 5.14 -16.62 -16.53
N ILE A 295 6.03 -17.60 -16.38
CA ILE A 295 5.95 -18.87 -17.13
C ILE A 295 5.06 -19.89 -16.41
N SER A 296 5.14 -19.92 -15.08
CA SER A 296 4.38 -20.83 -14.23
C SER A 296 4.46 -20.42 -12.77
N ALA A 297 3.45 -20.72 -11.97
CA ALA A 297 3.50 -20.62 -10.52
C ALA A 297 3.18 -21.97 -9.86
N PHE A 298 3.79 -22.21 -8.70
CA PHE A 298 3.56 -23.40 -7.88
C PHE A 298 3.24 -23.01 -6.45
N GLU A 299 2.13 -23.53 -5.93
CA GLU A 299 1.81 -23.48 -4.50
C GLU A 299 2.43 -24.69 -3.78
N TYR A 300 2.70 -24.54 -2.49
CA TYR A 300 3.11 -25.63 -1.63
C TYR A 300 1.94 -26.10 -0.77
N SER A 301 1.72 -27.41 -0.70
CA SER A 301 0.74 -28.01 0.20
C SER A 301 1.44 -28.60 1.44
N PRO A 302 1.21 -28.05 2.65
CA PRO A 302 1.77 -28.61 3.88
C PRO A 302 1.32 -30.04 4.17
N SER A 303 0.10 -30.41 3.75
CA SER A 303 -0.48 -31.71 4.06
C SER A 303 0.15 -32.86 3.25
N THR A 304 0.56 -32.60 2.01
CA THR A 304 1.24 -33.59 1.16
C THR A 304 2.74 -33.37 1.05
N ALA A 305 3.25 -32.27 1.62
CA ALA A 305 4.63 -31.81 1.47
C ALA A 305 5.08 -31.73 -0.01
N GLY A 306 4.18 -31.30 -0.89
CA GLY A 306 4.38 -31.28 -2.34
C GLY A 306 4.05 -29.93 -2.98
N TYR A 307 4.51 -29.75 -4.22
CA TYR A 307 4.21 -28.57 -5.04
C TYR A 307 3.15 -28.91 -6.08
N TYR A 308 2.22 -27.98 -6.28
CA TYR A 308 1.15 -28.09 -7.26
C TYR A 308 1.15 -26.84 -8.14
N PRO A 309 0.98 -27.00 -9.47
CA PRO A 309 0.84 -25.84 -10.34
C PRO A 309 -0.41 -25.05 -9.95
N SER A 310 -0.29 -23.73 -9.91
CA SER A 310 -1.42 -22.83 -9.70
C SER A 310 -1.54 -21.87 -10.88
N SER A 311 -2.78 -21.59 -11.28
CA SER A 311 -3.11 -20.52 -12.25
C SER A 311 -3.73 -19.30 -11.57
N ILE A 312 -3.88 -19.32 -10.24
CA ILE A 312 -4.44 -18.24 -9.44
C ILE A 312 -3.57 -18.00 -8.21
N LEU A 313 -3.55 -16.76 -7.73
CA LEU A 313 -2.89 -16.31 -6.51
C LEU A 313 -3.97 -16.03 -5.48
N VAL A 314 -4.16 -16.96 -4.55
CA VAL A 314 -5.11 -16.87 -3.44
C VAL A 314 -4.46 -16.13 -2.25
N PRO A 315 -5.17 -15.17 -1.61
CA PRO A 315 -4.72 -14.45 -0.43
C PRO A 315 -4.18 -15.37 0.66
N GLY A 316 -3.10 -14.94 1.34
CA GLY A 316 -2.47 -15.69 2.44
C GLY A 316 -1.50 -16.80 2.02
N LYS A 317 -1.46 -17.20 0.74
CA LYS A 317 -0.55 -18.23 0.23
C LYS A 317 0.65 -17.61 -0.49
N GLY A 318 1.82 -18.22 -0.31
CA GLY A 318 3.00 -17.90 -1.11
C GLY A 318 3.16 -18.84 -2.31
N TYR A 319 3.85 -18.37 -3.34
CA TYR A 319 4.03 -19.09 -4.60
C TYR A 319 5.48 -19.00 -5.09
N TRP A 320 5.98 -20.12 -5.62
CA TRP A 320 7.16 -20.11 -6.46
C TRP A 320 6.76 -19.74 -7.88
N MET A 321 7.15 -18.55 -8.34
CA MET A 321 6.89 -18.07 -9.69
C MET A 321 8.16 -18.16 -10.53
N TRP A 322 8.08 -18.82 -11.69
CA TRP A 322 9.17 -18.86 -12.66
C TRP A 322 9.04 -17.69 -13.63
N ILE A 323 10.00 -16.78 -13.61
CA ILE A 323 10.02 -15.57 -14.44
C ILE A 323 11.07 -15.69 -15.55
N SER A 324 10.75 -15.23 -16.76
CA SER A 324 11.64 -15.36 -17.92
C SER A 324 12.71 -14.25 -18.05
N GLY A 325 12.49 -13.08 -17.45
CA GLY A 325 13.35 -11.90 -17.55
C GLY A 325 13.42 -11.11 -16.24
N SER A 326 14.36 -10.16 -16.13
CA SER A 326 14.47 -9.28 -14.96
C SER A 326 13.58 -8.06 -15.17
N GLY A 327 12.68 -7.73 -14.24
CA GLY A 327 11.80 -6.59 -14.41
C GLY A 327 10.96 -6.30 -13.17
N ILE A 328 9.88 -5.55 -13.34
CA ILE A 328 8.87 -5.30 -12.31
C ILE A 328 7.67 -6.20 -12.61
N LEU A 329 7.32 -7.06 -11.65
CA LEU A 329 6.09 -7.83 -11.65
C LEU A 329 4.97 -6.95 -11.08
N MET A 330 3.88 -6.82 -11.82
CA MET A 330 2.62 -6.17 -11.42
C MET A 330 1.55 -7.24 -11.15
N VAL A 331 0.87 -7.16 -10.00
CA VAL A 331 -0.19 -8.09 -9.59
C VAL A 331 -1.35 -7.33 -8.93
N PRO A 332 -2.55 -7.29 -9.53
CA PRO A 332 -2.78 -7.53 -10.96
C PRO A 332 -2.12 -6.43 -11.82
N ALA A 333 -1.79 -6.73 -13.07
CA ALA A 333 -1.50 -5.72 -14.08
C ALA A 333 -2.84 -5.16 -14.57
N GLU A 334 -3.02 -3.83 -14.51
CA GLU A 334 -4.24 -3.13 -14.93
C GLU A 334 -4.77 -3.54 -16.31
#